data_AF-A0A9Q0BA49-F1
#
_entry.id   AF-A0A9Q0BA49-F1
#
_cell.length_a   1.000
_cell.length_b   1.000
_cell.length_c   1.000
_cell.angle_alpha   90.00
_cell.angle_beta   90.00
_cell.angle_gamma   90.00
#
_symmetry.space_group_name_H-M   'P 1'
#
loop_
_entity.id
_entity.type
_entity.pdbx_description
1 polymer ?
#
loop_
_entity_poly.entity_id
_entity_poly.type
_entity_poly.pdbx_seq_one_letter_code
_entity_poly.pdbx_strand_id
1 'polypeptide(L)'
;MLDIPLEDLQNRGPFESRRPYSSISDPSGIHRKRQTMGNFILILSYAIDWVLLIAFAVAGLLLGNLSPQKRPFNLENPDISFPLHSDTVSVTNLLLLSVALPIVVIFGVVILFVPGGTVPRDTPRSLVWSRKIWEVHAGWLGLILSVVTTWFIVSTTKNLLGKPRPNALARCQPDLDNLARYIVGGISNTTTVAMGQLVSADICTNPDKSVIDEGFRSFPSGHSSVAASGLIYLMLFLASKLGVAAPWAPQGVHLGPTHHSAFPSRIDGESLAGEGQAGRLPEQVMPFRRQAAAPPIYLVVLTLVPFALCIFICASRWYDFQHHGFDILFAFAIGATSSYVAFRFYHLPISGGAGWAWAPRSEDSAFWAGVGKQGYRHSSTKLRQDSVC
;
A
#
# COMPACT_ATOMS: atom_id res chain seq x y z
N MET A 1 -14.23 -50.15 -50.20
CA MET A 1 -15.43 -50.18 -49.35
C MET A 1 -15.29 -48.98 -48.41
N LEU A 2 -15.79 -47.79 -48.77
CA LEU A 2 -17.21 -47.37 -48.81
C LEU A 2 -17.83 -47.57 -47.42
N ASP A 3 -18.46 -46.62 -46.73
CA ASP A 3 -19.05 -45.31 -47.00
C ASP A 3 -19.39 -44.71 -45.62
N ILE A 4 -19.39 -43.38 -45.42
CA ILE A 4 -20.48 -42.68 -44.67
C ILE A 4 -20.60 -41.23 -45.19
N PRO A 5 -21.78 -40.78 -45.66
CA PRO A 5 -21.99 -39.41 -46.17
C PRO A 5 -22.26 -38.38 -45.07
N LEU A 6 -21.86 -37.14 -45.36
CA LEU A 6 -22.31 -35.90 -44.72
C LEU A 6 -23.75 -35.61 -45.13
N GLU A 7 -24.68 -35.62 -44.17
CA GLU A 7 -25.92 -34.84 -44.16
C GLU A 7 -26.70 -35.19 -42.88
N ASP A 8 -26.64 -34.35 -41.83
CA ASP A 8 -27.81 -34.03 -40.97
C ASP A 8 -27.50 -32.95 -39.89
N LEU A 9 -27.11 -31.74 -40.30
CA LEU A 9 -27.03 -30.58 -39.38
C LEU A 9 -27.91 -29.42 -39.85
N GLN A 10 -29.09 -29.74 -40.37
CA GLN A 10 -30.02 -28.71 -40.81
C GLN A 10 -31.46 -29.05 -40.44
N ASN A 11 -31.73 -29.26 -39.15
CA ASN A 11 -33.06 -29.07 -38.58
C ASN A 11 -33.02 -28.97 -37.05
N ARG A 12 -32.91 -27.75 -36.51
CA ARG A 12 -33.43 -27.44 -35.17
C ARG A 12 -34.13 -26.09 -35.18
N GLY A 13 -35.45 -26.14 -35.39
CA GLY A 13 -36.40 -25.10 -34.99
C GLY A 13 -36.61 -25.05 -33.47
N PRO A 14 -37.40 -24.09 -32.97
CA PRO A 14 -37.23 -23.51 -31.64
C PRO A 14 -38.10 -24.16 -30.55
N PHE A 15 -37.61 -24.00 -29.30
CA PHE A 15 -38.38 -24.01 -28.05
C PHE A 15 -39.09 -25.33 -27.69
N GLU A 16 -38.36 -26.26 -27.06
CA GLU A 16 -38.96 -27.34 -26.29
C GLU A 16 -38.77 -27.07 -24.79
N SER A 17 -39.90 -26.96 -24.07
CA SER A 17 -39.96 -26.64 -22.64
C SER A 17 -39.21 -27.70 -21.82
N ARG A 18 -38.10 -27.32 -21.18
CA ARG A 18 -37.40 -28.21 -20.24
C ARG A 18 -38.33 -28.56 -19.08
N ARG A 19 -38.52 -29.86 -18.88
CA ARG A 19 -39.19 -30.46 -17.72
C ARG A 19 -38.53 -29.99 -16.41
N PRO A 20 -39.28 -29.84 -15.31
CA PRO A 20 -38.73 -29.44 -14.02
C PRO A 20 -37.76 -30.51 -13.51
N TYR A 21 -36.56 -30.08 -13.12
CA TYR A 21 -35.56 -30.91 -12.46
C TYR A 21 -36.17 -31.43 -11.16
N SER A 22 -36.32 -32.75 -11.05
CA SER A 22 -36.72 -33.43 -9.82
C SER A 22 -35.68 -33.12 -8.73
N SER A 23 -36.13 -32.47 -7.67
CA SER A 23 -35.35 -32.23 -6.46
C SER A 23 -34.91 -33.56 -5.86
N ILE A 24 -33.62 -33.88 -5.96
CA ILE A 24 -32.99 -34.77 -4.99
C ILE A 24 -33.05 -34.00 -3.66
N SER A 25 -33.79 -34.56 -2.71
CA SER A 25 -33.88 -34.06 -1.33
C SER A 25 -32.50 -34.14 -0.69
N ASP A 26 -31.78 -33.02 -0.72
CA ASP A 26 -30.49 -32.83 -0.08
C ASP A 26 -30.71 -32.58 1.43
N PRO A 27 -30.12 -33.37 2.33
CA PRO A 27 -30.25 -33.14 3.76
C PRO A 27 -29.59 -31.81 4.11
N SER A 28 -30.42 -30.78 4.30
CA SER A 28 -30.08 -29.40 4.64
C SER A 28 -28.97 -29.22 5.70
N GLY A 29 -28.69 -30.23 6.52
CA GLY A 29 -27.58 -30.26 7.47
C GLY A 29 -26.18 -30.35 6.85
N ILE A 30 -25.97 -31.05 5.72
CA ILE A 30 -24.63 -31.26 5.13
C ILE A 30 -24.13 -30.00 4.43
N HIS A 31 -24.97 -29.40 3.56
CA HIS A 31 -24.65 -28.14 2.90
C HIS A 31 -24.45 -26.99 3.90
N ARG A 32 -25.31 -26.91 4.92
CA ARG A 32 -25.17 -25.92 5.99
C ARG A 32 -23.86 -26.12 6.74
N LYS A 33 -23.52 -27.35 7.16
CA LYS A 33 -22.26 -27.65 7.86
C LYS A 33 -21.03 -27.32 7.01
N ARG A 34 -21.05 -27.62 5.70
CA ARG A 34 -19.97 -27.28 4.76
C ARG A 34 -19.79 -25.76 4.63
N GLN A 35 -20.89 -25.01 4.52
CA GLN A 35 -20.87 -23.55 4.46
C GLN A 35 -20.38 -22.91 5.78
N THR A 36 -20.78 -23.45 6.93
CA THR A 36 -20.31 -22.94 8.23
C THR A 36 -18.81 -23.17 8.44
N MET A 37 -18.32 -24.35 8.07
CA MET A 37 -16.89 -24.68 8.13
C MET A 37 -16.05 -23.79 7.20
N GLY A 38 -16.55 -23.54 6.00
CA GLY A 38 -15.95 -22.64 5.03
C GLY A 38 -15.79 -21.20 5.53
N ASN A 39 -16.88 -20.63 6.07
CA ASN A 39 -16.85 -19.30 6.68
C ASN A 39 -15.86 -19.23 7.86
N PHE A 40 -15.80 -20.28 8.70
CA PHE A 40 -14.86 -20.33 9.82
C PHE A 40 -13.41 -20.32 9.35
N ILE A 41 -13.06 -21.11 8.32
CA ILE A 41 -11.72 -21.13 7.73
C ILE A 41 -11.32 -19.75 7.21
N LEU A 42 -12.25 -19.08 6.52
CA LEU A 42 -11.98 -17.74 5.98
C LEU A 42 -11.76 -16.72 7.10
N ILE A 43 -12.62 -16.70 8.12
CA ILE A 43 -12.49 -15.81 9.29
C ILE A 43 -11.15 -16.07 10.00
N LEU A 44 -10.80 -17.33 10.21
CA LEU A 44 -9.53 -17.71 10.84
C LEU A 44 -8.32 -17.20 10.05
N SER A 45 -8.36 -17.30 8.71
CA SER A 45 -7.27 -16.79 7.87
C SER A 45 -7.02 -15.29 8.04
N TYR A 46 -8.07 -14.47 8.09
CA TYR A 46 -7.92 -13.03 8.33
C TYR A 46 -7.62 -12.72 9.79
N ALA A 47 -8.09 -13.51 10.75
CA ALA A 47 -7.73 -13.36 12.15
C ALA A 47 -6.20 -13.52 12.34
N ILE A 48 -5.58 -14.47 11.63
CA ILE A 48 -4.11 -14.61 11.61
C ILE A 48 -3.44 -13.35 11.05
N ASP A 49 -3.95 -12.75 9.96
CA ASP A 49 -3.38 -11.50 9.44
C ASP A 49 -3.38 -10.39 10.50
N TRP A 50 -4.50 -10.20 11.20
CA TRP A 50 -4.60 -9.22 12.28
C TRP A 50 -3.66 -9.52 13.44
N VAL A 51 -3.55 -10.78 13.86
CA VAL A 51 -2.61 -11.20 14.90
C VAL A 51 -1.18 -10.90 14.49
N LEU A 52 -0.79 -11.18 13.24
CA LEU A 52 0.54 -10.87 12.73
C LEU A 52 0.79 -9.36 12.71
N LEU A 53 -0.17 -8.56 12.24
CA LEU A 53 -0.04 -7.10 12.26
C LEU A 53 0.14 -6.55 13.68
N ILE A 54 -0.62 -7.06 14.65
CA ILE A 54 -0.48 -6.68 16.06
C ILE A 54 0.89 -7.13 16.60
N ALA A 55 1.34 -8.35 16.30
CA ALA A 55 2.63 -8.86 16.74
C ALA A 55 3.80 -7.99 16.22
N PHE A 56 3.77 -7.61 14.94
CA PHE A 56 4.79 -6.70 14.37
C PHE A 56 4.70 -5.28 14.96
N ALA A 57 3.50 -4.78 15.26
CA ALA A 57 3.33 -3.49 15.94
C ALA A 57 3.95 -3.52 17.34
N VAL A 58 3.67 -4.56 18.12
CA VAL A 58 4.26 -4.77 19.46
C VAL A 58 5.78 -4.92 19.36
N ALA A 59 6.28 -5.71 18.41
CA ALA A 59 7.72 -5.84 18.18
C ALA A 59 8.37 -4.48 17.86
N GLY A 60 7.73 -3.67 17.02
CA GLY A 60 8.19 -2.31 16.70
C GLY A 60 8.23 -1.36 17.90
N LEU A 61 7.28 -1.49 18.84
CA LEU A 61 7.25 -0.73 20.10
C LEU A 61 8.36 -1.18 21.06
N LEU A 62 8.52 -2.50 21.24
CA LEU A 62 9.56 -3.07 22.09
C LEU A 62 10.95 -2.69 21.59
N LEU A 63 11.18 -2.78 20.28
CA LEU A 63 12.40 -2.31 19.65
C LEU A 63 12.63 -0.83 19.95
N GLY A 64 11.62 0.03 19.79
CA GLY A 64 11.75 1.47 20.05
C GLY A 64 12.25 1.84 21.46
N ASN A 65 12.00 0.99 22.45
CA ASN A 65 12.42 1.21 23.84
C ASN A 65 13.83 0.70 24.16
N LEU A 66 14.48 -0.03 23.25
CA LEU A 66 15.86 -0.47 23.43
C LEU A 66 16.82 0.70 23.24
N SER A 67 17.86 0.78 24.07
CA SER A 67 18.93 1.75 23.91
C SER A 67 19.59 1.56 22.53
N PRO A 68 19.77 2.63 21.74
CA PRO A 68 20.38 2.52 20.44
C PRO A 68 21.89 2.31 20.57
N GLN A 69 22.50 1.77 19.52
CA GLN A 69 23.94 1.91 19.34
C GLN A 69 24.29 3.41 19.34
N LYS A 70 25.46 3.78 19.88
CA LYS A 70 25.93 5.16 19.85
C LYS A 70 27.25 5.20 19.09
N ARG A 71 27.23 5.77 17.88
CA ARG A 71 28.45 5.90 17.08
C ARG A 71 29.38 6.96 17.69
N PRO A 72 30.69 6.72 17.71
CA PRO A 72 31.65 7.77 18.05
C PRO A 72 31.47 9.00 17.14
N PHE A 73 31.65 10.19 17.70
CA PHE A 73 31.42 11.46 17.01
C PHE A 73 32.49 12.47 17.38
N ASN A 74 32.64 13.51 16.56
CA ASN A 74 33.54 14.63 16.82
C ASN A 74 32.74 15.77 17.46
N LEU A 75 33.22 16.34 18.57
CA LEU A 75 32.60 17.47 19.26
C LEU A 75 32.59 18.76 18.45
N GLU A 76 33.48 18.92 17.48
CA GLU A 76 33.58 20.11 16.64
C GLU A 76 32.74 20.01 15.36
N ASN A 77 32.03 18.91 15.17
CA ASN A 77 31.22 18.74 13.97
C ASN A 77 30.02 19.73 13.98
N PRO A 78 29.95 20.70 13.06
CA PRO A 78 28.88 21.69 13.03
C PRO A 78 27.51 21.07 12.68
N ASP A 79 27.50 19.90 12.02
CA ASP A 79 26.25 19.24 11.65
C ASP A 79 25.46 18.73 12.86
N ILE A 80 26.11 18.57 14.04
CA ILE A 80 25.50 18.02 15.26
C ILE A 80 25.46 19.02 16.44
N SER A 81 25.80 20.28 16.18
CA SER A 81 25.91 21.35 17.18
C SER A 81 24.70 22.30 17.24
N PHE A 82 23.59 21.95 16.58
CA PHE A 82 22.38 22.77 16.61
C PHE A 82 21.73 22.80 18.01
N PRO A 83 21.04 23.90 18.36
CA PRO A 83 20.37 24.02 19.63
C PRO A 83 19.18 23.06 19.74
N LEU A 84 18.76 22.77 20.98
CA LEU A 84 17.54 22.01 21.23
C LEU A 84 16.32 22.83 20.81
N HIS A 85 15.44 22.26 19.99
CA HIS A 85 14.19 22.85 19.56
C HIS A 85 13.05 21.88 19.83
N SER A 86 11.87 22.39 20.20
CA SER A 86 10.67 21.57 20.39
C SER A 86 10.13 21.07 19.05
N ASP A 87 9.47 19.92 19.06
CA ASP A 87 8.82 19.39 17.86
C ASP A 87 7.61 20.25 17.46
N THR A 88 7.63 20.81 16.25
CA THR A 88 6.46 21.48 15.64
C THR A 88 5.28 20.51 15.51
N VAL A 89 5.56 19.27 15.09
CA VAL A 89 4.57 18.18 15.05
C VAL A 89 4.93 17.17 16.13
N SER A 90 4.15 17.13 17.20
CA SER A 90 4.31 16.13 18.27
C SER A 90 3.98 14.72 17.78
N VAL A 91 4.49 13.70 18.50
CA VAL A 91 4.20 12.29 18.21
C VAL A 91 2.69 12.01 18.24
N THR A 92 1.95 12.61 19.18
CA THR A 92 0.49 12.47 19.24
C THR A 92 -0.18 13.02 17.98
N ASN A 93 0.21 14.22 17.55
CA ASN A 93 -0.35 14.83 16.34
C ASN A 93 0.01 14.02 15.08
N LEU A 94 1.23 13.48 15.01
CA LEU A 94 1.64 12.57 13.95
C LEU A 94 0.70 11.35 13.85
N LEU A 95 0.44 10.67 14.97
CA LEU A 95 -0.44 9.48 14.99
C LEU A 95 -1.89 9.84 14.66
N LEU A 96 -2.39 10.95 15.17
CA LEU A 96 -3.73 11.44 14.83
C LEU A 96 -3.87 11.73 13.34
N LEU A 97 -2.91 12.45 12.76
CA LEU A 97 -2.96 12.88 11.36
C LEU A 97 -2.63 11.75 10.37
N SER A 98 -1.72 10.85 10.73
CA SER A 98 -1.18 9.84 9.79
C SER A 98 -1.77 8.44 9.98
N VAL A 99 -2.48 8.19 11.08
CA VAL A 99 -3.11 6.88 11.35
C VAL A 99 -4.60 7.04 11.62
N ALA A 100 -4.98 7.80 12.65
CA ALA A 100 -6.40 7.91 13.03
C ALA A 100 -7.25 8.61 11.95
N LEU A 101 -6.75 9.70 11.38
CA LEU A 101 -7.42 10.42 10.29
C LEU A 101 -7.62 9.52 9.06
N PRO A 102 -6.60 8.83 8.50
CA PRO A 102 -6.81 7.86 7.43
C PRO A 102 -7.83 6.77 7.74
N ILE A 103 -7.84 6.21 8.96
CA ILE A 103 -8.84 5.20 9.38
C ILE A 103 -10.26 5.76 9.23
N VAL A 104 -10.50 6.96 9.76
CA VAL A 104 -11.80 7.63 9.72
C VAL A 104 -12.20 8.03 8.30
N VAL A 105 -11.27 8.57 7.51
CA VAL A 105 -11.54 8.97 6.13
C VAL A 105 -11.85 7.75 5.25
N ILE A 106 -11.10 6.66 5.38
CA ILE A 106 -11.38 5.40 4.68
C ILE A 106 -12.80 4.92 4.99
N PHE A 107 -13.15 4.88 6.27
CA PHE A 107 -14.49 4.48 6.71
C PHE A 107 -15.58 5.38 6.09
N GLY A 108 -15.44 6.71 6.23
CA GLY A 108 -16.40 7.67 5.69
C GLY A 108 -16.57 7.55 4.17
N VAL A 109 -15.46 7.48 3.43
CA VAL A 109 -15.48 7.34 1.96
C VAL A 109 -16.19 6.05 1.54
N VAL A 110 -15.91 4.92 2.18
CA VAL A 110 -16.57 3.64 1.84
C VAL A 110 -18.06 3.69 2.18
N ILE A 111 -18.42 4.19 3.36
CA ILE A 111 -19.82 4.25 3.77
C ILE A 111 -20.63 5.19 2.88
N LEU A 112 -20.06 6.28 2.39
CA LEU A 112 -20.76 7.25 1.54
C LEU A 112 -20.78 6.87 0.04
N PHE A 113 -19.66 6.38 -0.51
CA PHE A 113 -19.49 6.22 -1.97
C PHE A 113 -19.55 4.77 -2.48
N VAL A 114 -19.55 3.77 -1.60
CA VAL A 114 -19.75 2.34 -1.99
C VAL A 114 -21.17 1.94 -1.60
N PRO A 115 -22.00 1.32 -2.45
CA PRO A 115 -21.70 0.84 -3.78
C PRO A 115 -21.70 1.99 -4.79
N GLY A 116 -20.80 1.91 -5.77
CA GLY A 116 -20.84 2.81 -6.92
C GLY A 116 -22.09 2.59 -7.78
N GLY A 117 -22.29 3.46 -8.77
CA GLY A 117 -23.46 3.43 -9.68
C GLY A 117 -23.57 2.20 -10.58
N THR A 118 -22.62 1.25 -10.50
CA THR A 118 -22.60 0.01 -11.28
C THR A 118 -23.46 -1.10 -10.67
N VAL A 119 -23.98 -0.92 -9.45
CA VAL A 119 -24.80 -1.93 -8.78
C VAL A 119 -26.27 -1.79 -9.24
N PRO A 120 -26.92 -2.88 -9.72
CA PRO A 120 -28.32 -2.85 -10.13
C PRO A 120 -29.24 -2.38 -8.99
N ARG A 121 -30.30 -1.64 -9.33
CA ARG A 121 -31.24 -1.05 -8.35
C ARG A 121 -31.93 -2.09 -7.47
N ASP A 122 -32.08 -3.31 -7.96
CA ASP A 122 -32.75 -4.43 -7.27
C ASP A 122 -31.83 -5.24 -6.35
N THR A 123 -30.60 -4.76 -6.10
CA THR A 123 -29.64 -5.49 -5.26
C THR A 123 -30.07 -5.45 -3.79
N PRO A 124 -30.14 -6.60 -3.09
CA PRO A 124 -30.54 -6.65 -1.69
C PRO A 124 -29.55 -5.91 -0.78
N ARG A 125 -30.09 -5.23 0.24
CA ARG A 125 -29.30 -4.41 1.20
C ARG A 125 -28.19 -5.21 1.91
N SER A 126 -28.41 -6.51 2.16
CA SER A 126 -27.43 -7.38 2.79
C SER A 126 -26.15 -7.51 1.97
N LEU A 127 -26.25 -7.70 0.64
CA LEU A 127 -25.09 -7.79 -0.24
C LEU A 127 -24.33 -6.46 -0.32
N VAL A 128 -25.07 -5.34 -0.33
CA VAL A 128 -24.48 -4.00 -0.30
C VAL A 128 -23.67 -3.77 0.98
N TRP A 129 -24.24 -4.12 2.13
CA TRP A 129 -23.54 -4.01 3.41
C TRP A 129 -22.32 -4.92 3.51
N SER A 130 -22.45 -6.17 3.08
CA SER A 130 -21.31 -7.10 3.00
C SER A 130 -20.18 -6.53 2.15
N ARG A 131 -20.51 -5.86 1.03
CA ARG A 131 -19.51 -5.18 0.18
C ARG A 131 -18.88 -3.99 0.89
N LYS A 132 -19.65 -3.11 1.53
CA LYS A 132 -19.12 -1.97 2.30
C LYS A 132 -18.16 -2.44 3.39
N ILE A 133 -18.56 -3.44 4.18
CA ILE A 133 -17.73 -4.01 5.25
C ILE A 133 -16.42 -4.56 4.69
N TRP A 134 -16.48 -5.28 3.57
CA TRP A 134 -15.30 -5.81 2.92
C TRP A 134 -14.34 -4.70 2.44
N GLU A 135 -14.86 -3.64 1.82
CA GLU A 135 -14.05 -2.52 1.35
C GLU A 135 -13.39 -1.75 2.51
N VAL A 136 -14.10 -1.58 3.65
CA VAL A 136 -13.50 -1.02 4.87
C VAL A 136 -12.40 -1.94 5.40
N HIS A 137 -12.68 -3.23 5.51
CA HIS A 137 -11.74 -4.23 6.02
C HIS A 137 -10.45 -4.26 5.19
N ALA A 138 -10.55 -4.33 3.86
CA ALA A 138 -9.40 -4.31 2.97
C ALA A 138 -8.63 -2.97 3.03
N GLY A 139 -9.35 -1.85 3.15
CA GLY A 139 -8.74 -0.52 3.34
C GLY A 139 -7.93 -0.41 4.62
N TRP A 140 -8.47 -0.89 5.75
CA TRP A 140 -7.77 -0.86 7.03
C TRP A 140 -6.62 -1.87 7.11
N LEU A 141 -6.79 -3.08 6.59
CA LEU A 141 -5.70 -4.05 6.51
C LEU A 141 -4.50 -3.48 5.75
N GLY A 142 -4.73 -2.87 4.58
CA GLY A 142 -3.64 -2.27 3.82
C GLY A 142 -3.00 -1.06 4.51
N LEU A 143 -3.79 -0.19 5.14
CA LEU A 143 -3.27 0.95 5.89
C LEU A 143 -2.39 0.49 7.06
N ILE A 144 -2.86 -0.46 7.85
CA ILE A 144 -2.15 -0.95 9.03
C ILE A 144 -0.91 -1.73 8.62
N LEU A 145 -0.99 -2.55 7.56
CA LEU A 145 0.19 -3.20 6.98
C LEU A 145 1.26 -2.17 6.59
N SER A 146 0.88 -1.10 5.89
CA SER A 146 1.80 0.00 5.51
C SER A 146 2.51 0.61 6.73
N VAL A 147 1.73 1.00 7.74
CA VAL A 147 2.24 1.69 8.94
C VAL A 147 3.12 0.76 9.78
N VAL A 148 2.66 -0.46 10.04
CA VAL A 148 3.35 -1.42 10.91
C VAL A 148 4.66 -1.90 10.28
N THR A 149 4.67 -2.22 8.98
CA THR A 149 5.91 -2.59 8.28
C THR A 149 6.91 -1.44 8.30
N THR A 150 6.46 -0.21 8.07
CA THR A 150 7.31 0.98 8.15
C THR A 150 7.88 1.18 9.55
N TRP A 151 7.04 1.09 10.58
CA TRP A 151 7.46 1.23 11.98
C TRP A 151 8.53 0.19 12.33
N PHE A 152 8.30 -1.08 11.99
CA PHE A 152 9.23 -2.16 12.28
C PHE A 152 10.61 -1.93 11.64
N ILE A 153 10.65 -1.57 10.35
CA ILE A 153 11.90 -1.29 9.63
C ILE A 153 12.65 -0.11 10.26
N VAL A 154 11.95 0.98 10.55
CA VAL A 154 12.55 2.21 11.08
C VAL A 154 13.04 2.03 12.52
N SER A 155 12.26 1.41 13.40
CA SER A 155 12.69 1.11 14.78
C SER A 155 13.95 0.25 14.80
N THR A 156 14.00 -0.80 13.98
CA THR A 156 15.17 -1.68 13.89
C THR A 156 16.39 -0.90 13.41
N THR A 157 16.23 -0.11 12.35
CA THR A 157 17.34 0.62 11.71
C THR A 157 17.90 1.72 12.62
N LYS A 158 17.03 2.45 13.32
CA LYS A 158 17.43 3.49 14.27
C LYS A 158 18.35 2.94 15.36
N ASN A 159 17.96 1.83 15.97
CA ASN A 159 18.72 1.25 17.06
C ASN A 159 20.01 0.57 16.61
N LEU A 160 20.02 0.01 15.40
CA LEU A 160 21.23 -0.61 14.85
C LEU A 160 22.28 0.43 14.44
N LEU A 161 21.85 1.54 13.84
CA LEU A 161 22.79 2.48 13.24
C LEU A 161 23.27 3.55 14.20
N GLY A 162 22.44 4.08 15.11
CA GLY A 162 22.97 4.97 16.15
C GLY A 162 23.52 6.32 15.66
N LYS A 163 22.93 6.87 14.59
CA LYS A 163 23.40 8.12 13.97
C LYS A 163 23.05 9.34 14.85
N PRO A 164 24.02 10.21 15.20
CA PRO A 164 23.76 11.47 15.88
C PRO A 164 22.80 12.39 15.10
N ARG A 165 21.89 13.06 15.82
CA ARG A 165 20.99 14.11 15.32
C ARG A 165 21.70 15.45 15.17
N PRO A 166 21.12 16.41 14.43
CA PRO A 166 21.67 17.74 14.35
C PRO A 166 21.80 18.47 15.70
N ASN A 167 20.95 18.11 16.67
CA ASN A 167 20.98 18.64 18.03
C ASN A 167 21.61 17.68 19.07
N ALA A 168 22.46 16.74 18.63
CA ALA A 168 23.01 15.72 19.51
C ALA A 168 23.90 16.31 20.62
N LEU A 169 24.72 17.32 20.34
CA LEU A 169 25.60 17.93 21.36
C LEU A 169 24.79 18.66 22.44
N ALA A 170 23.74 19.38 22.05
CA ALA A 170 22.84 20.04 22.99
C ALA A 170 22.12 19.04 23.91
N ARG A 171 21.79 17.84 23.41
CA ARG A 171 21.23 16.73 24.22
C ARG A 171 22.28 16.06 25.11
N CYS A 172 23.51 15.92 24.61
CA CYS A 172 24.60 15.22 25.27
C CYS A 172 25.16 15.96 26.49
N GLN A 173 25.36 17.28 26.37
CA GLN A 173 26.10 18.10 27.35
C GLN A 173 27.46 17.46 27.69
N PRO A 174 28.45 17.53 26.77
CA PRO A 174 29.70 16.80 26.91
C PRO A 174 30.55 17.32 28.08
N ASP A 175 31.18 16.39 28.82
CA ASP A 175 32.21 16.70 29.82
C ASP A 175 33.52 17.12 29.13
N LEU A 176 33.72 18.43 29.03
CA LEU A 176 34.93 19.00 28.43
C LEU A 176 36.15 18.91 29.35
N ASP A 177 35.95 18.75 30.67
CA ASP A 177 37.02 18.72 31.65
C ASP A 177 37.76 17.37 31.64
N ASN A 178 37.03 16.27 31.37
CA ASN A 178 37.58 14.91 31.35
C ASN A 178 37.73 14.32 29.94
N LEU A 179 37.81 15.16 28.93
CA LEU A 179 37.70 14.76 27.53
C LEU A 179 38.69 13.66 27.11
N ALA A 180 39.94 13.73 27.57
CA ALA A 180 40.99 12.77 27.21
C ALA A 180 40.62 11.31 27.52
N ARG A 181 39.71 11.06 28.47
CA ARG A 181 39.26 9.71 28.85
C ARG A 181 38.30 9.09 27.83
N TYR A 182 37.65 9.91 27.01
CA TYR A 182 36.56 9.48 26.12
C TYR A 182 36.99 9.39 24.65
N ILE A 183 38.24 9.69 24.32
CA ILE A 183 38.77 9.59 22.95
C ILE A 183 38.89 8.11 22.56
N VAL A 184 38.19 7.73 21.49
CA VAL A 184 38.15 6.35 20.97
C VAL A 184 38.71 6.22 19.55
N GLY A 185 38.96 7.34 18.86
CA GLY A 185 39.56 7.35 17.54
C GLY A 185 39.92 8.76 17.08
N GLY A 186 40.51 8.88 15.89
CA GLY A 186 40.93 10.16 15.30
C GLY A 186 42.40 10.17 14.88
N ILE A 187 42.91 11.37 14.60
CA ILE A 187 44.30 11.56 14.16
C ILE A 187 45.24 11.39 15.37
N SER A 188 46.15 10.40 15.29
CA SER A 188 47.19 10.17 16.29
C SER A 188 48.20 11.34 16.31
N ASN A 189 48.68 11.73 17.51
CA ASN A 189 49.67 12.79 17.77
C ASN A 189 49.19 14.25 17.72
N THR A 190 47.89 14.51 17.87
CA THR A 190 47.41 15.88 18.13
C THR A 190 47.04 16.04 19.59
N THR A 191 47.77 16.91 20.30
CA THR A 191 47.61 17.21 21.73
C THR A 191 46.43 18.13 22.02
N THR A 192 45.73 18.57 20.97
CA THR A 192 44.50 19.33 21.08
C THR A 192 43.37 18.52 20.45
N VAL A 193 42.26 18.44 21.18
CA VAL A 193 41.00 17.82 20.76
C VAL A 193 40.47 18.40 19.45
N ALA A 194 40.93 19.61 19.13
CA ALA A 194 40.51 20.43 18.02
C ALA A 194 40.89 19.93 16.61
N MET A 195 41.32 18.66 16.48
CA MET A 195 41.84 18.12 15.22
C MET A 195 41.31 16.71 14.95
N GLY A 196 39.99 16.59 14.81
CA GLY A 196 39.38 15.40 14.22
C GLY A 196 39.36 14.17 15.13
N GLN A 197 39.42 14.35 16.45
CA GLN A 197 39.25 13.27 17.41
C GLN A 197 37.78 12.84 17.52
N LEU A 198 37.57 11.55 17.71
CA LEU A 198 36.26 10.92 17.91
C LEU A 198 36.14 10.50 19.37
N VAL A 199 35.05 10.91 20.00
CA VAL A 199 34.73 10.59 21.39
C VAL A 199 33.60 9.56 21.48
N SER A 200 33.64 8.74 22.54
CA SER A 200 32.50 7.89 22.93
C SER A 200 31.34 8.74 23.44
N ALA A 201 30.12 8.22 23.32
CA ALA A 201 28.93 8.84 23.91
C ALA A 201 28.91 8.80 25.44
N ASP A 202 29.83 8.10 26.09
CA ASP A 202 30.00 8.11 27.55
C ASP A 202 30.47 9.47 28.09
N ILE A 203 30.89 10.40 27.22
CA ILE A 203 31.22 11.78 27.57
C ILE A 203 29.98 12.62 27.95
N CYS A 204 28.77 12.15 27.61
CA CYS A 204 27.54 12.89 27.84
C CYS A 204 27.15 12.92 29.32
N THR A 205 26.94 14.11 29.88
CA THR A 205 26.64 14.31 31.32
C THR A 205 25.16 14.51 31.64
N ASN A 206 24.30 14.62 30.63
CA ASN A 206 22.87 14.85 30.83
C ASN A 206 22.26 13.74 31.73
N PRO A 207 21.56 14.09 32.82
CA PRO A 207 20.98 13.12 33.75
C PRO A 207 19.91 12.24 33.10
N ASP A 208 19.22 12.73 32.07
CA ASP A 208 18.20 11.99 31.36
C ASP A 208 18.79 11.19 30.19
N LYS A 209 19.01 9.89 30.43
CA LYS A 209 19.53 8.96 29.42
C LYS A 209 18.62 8.84 28.20
N SER A 210 17.31 9.06 28.34
CA SER A 210 16.39 8.99 27.21
C SER A 210 16.60 10.13 26.22
N VAL A 211 16.98 11.31 26.72
CA VAL A 211 17.35 12.48 25.90
C VAL A 211 18.63 12.23 25.12
N ILE A 212 19.62 11.59 25.76
CA ILE A 212 20.87 11.17 25.11
C ILE A 212 20.56 10.12 24.03
N ASP A 213 19.83 9.05 24.38
CA ASP A 213 19.46 7.98 23.43
C ASP A 213 18.73 8.55 22.21
N GLU A 214 17.80 9.49 22.41
CA GLU A 214 17.10 10.13 21.30
C GLU A 214 18.04 10.94 20.40
N GLY A 215 19.09 11.52 20.97
CA GLY A 215 20.17 12.19 20.22
C GLY A 215 20.91 11.28 19.24
N PHE A 216 20.92 9.96 19.46
CA PHE A 216 21.55 8.97 18.57
C PHE A 216 20.56 8.22 17.67
N ARG A 217 19.29 8.62 17.63
CA ARG A 217 18.26 8.02 16.76
C ARG A 217 17.88 8.90 15.56
N SER A 218 18.88 9.50 14.89
CA SER A 218 18.61 10.40 13.74
C SER A 218 18.15 9.65 12.49
N PHE A 219 18.78 8.52 12.15
CA PHE A 219 18.51 7.85 10.87
C PHE A 219 17.76 6.53 11.04
N PRO A 220 16.68 6.29 10.29
CA PRO A 220 15.91 7.26 9.49
C PRO A 220 14.88 8.03 10.33
N SER A 221 14.31 9.13 9.82
CA SER A 221 13.27 9.91 10.52
C SER A 221 11.98 9.10 10.76
N GLY A 222 11.55 8.98 12.02
CA GLY A 222 10.31 8.27 12.37
C GLY A 222 9.03 9.03 12.00
N HIS A 223 9.05 10.37 12.12
CA HIS A 223 7.91 11.20 11.73
C HIS A 223 7.69 11.15 10.23
N SER A 224 8.77 11.28 9.45
CA SER A 224 8.70 11.29 7.99
C SER A 224 8.24 9.94 7.43
N SER A 225 8.70 8.83 8.01
CA SER A 225 8.31 7.49 7.55
C SER A 225 6.85 7.16 7.88
N VAL A 226 6.38 7.47 9.08
CA VAL A 226 4.98 7.24 9.50
C VAL A 226 4.02 8.16 8.75
N ALA A 227 4.39 9.43 8.54
CA ALA A 227 3.61 10.34 7.72
C ALA A 227 3.47 9.81 6.29
N ALA A 228 4.57 9.39 5.67
CA ALA A 228 4.56 8.83 4.32
C ALA A 228 3.73 7.54 4.24
N SER A 229 3.90 6.60 5.17
CA SER A 229 3.21 5.31 5.14
C SER A 229 1.69 5.45 5.27
N GLY A 230 1.21 6.35 6.11
CA GLY A 230 -0.21 6.57 6.34
C GLY A 230 -0.87 7.51 5.33
N LEU A 231 -0.27 8.68 5.09
CA LEU A 231 -0.87 9.72 4.24
C LEU A 231 -0.73 9.44 2.75
N ILE A 232 0.36 8.81 2.30
CA ILE A 232 0.46 8.35 0.90
C ILE A 232 -0.51 7.18 0.68
N TYR A 233 -0.72 6.32 1.68
CA TYR A 233 -1.72 5.25 1.56
C TYR A 233 -3.12 5.86 1.40
N LEU A 234 -3.43 6.88 2.20
CA LEU A 234 -4.68 7.62 2.07
C LEU A 234 -4.81 8.31 0.71
N MET A 235 -3.75 8.94 0.19
CA MET A 235 -3.72 9.52 -1.16
C MET A 235 -4.05 8.45 -2.22
N LEU A 236 -3.38 7.30 -2.19
CA LEU A 236 -3.60 6.20 -3.14
C LEU A 236 -5.03 5.65 -3.02
N PHE A 237 -5.54 5.51 -1.80
CA PHE A 237 -6.90 5.07 -1.52
C PHE A 237 -7.94 6.04 -2.09
N LEU A 238 -7.80 7.34 -1.81
CA LEU A 238 -8.70 8.36 -2.36
C LEU A 238 -8.62 8.42 -3.88
N ALA A 239 -7.42 8.36 -4.45
CA ALA A 239 -7.21 8.33 -5.89
C ALA A 239 -7.93 7.15 -6.55
N SER A 240 -7.87 5.98 -5.93
CA SER A 240 -8.61 4.79 -6.35
C SER A 240 -10.13 4.99 -6.28
N LYS A 241 -10.66 5.43 -5.13
CA LYS A 241 -12.11 5.57 -4.92
C LYS A 241 -12.74 6.70 -5.75
N LEU A 242 -11.98 7.75 -6.05
CA LEU A 242 -12.46 8.92 -6.80
C LEU A 242 -12.13 8.86 -8.30
N GLY A 243 -11.49 7.78 -8.77
CA GLY A 243 -11.11 7.63 -10.17
C GLY A 243 -10.05 8.63 -10.64
N VAL A 244 -9.22 9.12 -9.72
CA VAL A 244 -8.09 10.01 -10.04
C VAL A 244 -6.88 9.14 -10.38
N ALA A 245 -6.86 8.63 -11.61
CA ALA A 245 -5.68 7.99 -12.19
C ALA A 245 -4.91 9.03 -13.01
N ALA A 246 -3.57 9.02 -12.92
CA ALA A 246 -2.80 9.59 -14.02
C ALA A 246 -3.17 8.80 -15.29
N PRO A 247 -3.56 9.45 -16.40
CA PRO A 247 -3.99 8.78 -17.62
C PRO A 247 -2.75 8.25 -18.38
N TRP A 248 -2.02 7.31 -17.79
CA TRP A 248 -1.06 6.52 -18.54
C TRP A 248 -1.87 5.44 -19.27
N ALA A 249 -1.71 5.43 -20.60
CA ALA A 249 -2.49 4.68 -21.56
C ALA A 249 -2.83 3.23 -21.12
N PRO A 250 -3.95 2.65 -21.60
CA PRO A 250 -4.28 1.25 -21.32
C PRO A 250 -3.09 0.36 -21.70
N GLN A 251 -2.46 -0.27 -20.71
CA GLN A 251 -1.41 -1.24 -20.97
C GLN A 251 -2.04 -2.52 -21.51
N GLY A 252 -1.70 -2.89 -22.75
CA GLY A 252 -2.06 -4.19 -23.33
C GLY A 252 -2.97 -4.19 -24.55
N VAL A 253 -3.27 -3.04 -25.18
CA VAL A 253 -3.99 -3.02 -26.46
C VAL A 253 -2.97 -3.04 -27.60
N HIS A 254 -3.11 -3.94 -28.58
CA HIS A 254 -2.35 -3.90 -29.83
C HIS A 254 -2.59 -2.53 -30.50
N LEU A 255 -1.55 -1.70 -30.51
CA LEU A 255 -1.61 -0.32 -30.99
C LEU A 255 -1.65 -0.30 -32.51
N GLY A 256 -2.84 -0.33 -33.10
CA GLY A 256 -3.05 0.04 -34.49
C GLY A 256 -2.95 1.56 -34.69
N PRO A 257 -2.55 2.05 -35.89
CA PRO A 257 -2.47 3.49 -36.20
C PRO A 257 -3.82 4.22 -36.02
N THR A 258 -4.93 3.47 -36.07
CA THR A 258 -6.30 3.95 -35.85
C THR A 258 -6.54 4.47 -34.42
N HIS A 259 -5.85 3.93 -33.40
CA HIS A 259 -6.03 4.32 -32.00
C HIS A 259 -5.43 5.70 -31.64
N HIS A 260 -4.42 6.13 -32.40
CA HIS A 260 -3.77 7.44 -32.25
C HIS A 260 -4.37 8.52 -33.16
N SER A 261 -5.29 8.15 -34.05
CA SER A 261 -5.89 9.09 -34.98
C SER A 261 -6.84 10.06 -34.27
N ALA A 262 -6.77 11.34 -34.66
CA ALA A 262 -7.73 12.35 -34.21
C ALA A 262 -9.11 12.16 -34.87
N PHE A 263 -9.14 11.57 -36.07
CA PHE A 263 -10.33 11.33 -36.87
C PHE A 263 -10.32 9.90 -37.44
N PRO A 264 -10.69 8.88 -36.64
CA PRO A 264 -10.67 7.48 -37.08
C PRO A 264 -11.54 7.21 -38.31
N SER A 265 -12.62 7.98 -38.45
CA SER A 265 -13.55 7.90 -39.59
C SER A 265 -12.98 8.44 -40.90
N ARG A 266 -11.76 9.03 -40.90
CA ARG A 266 -11.07 9.55 -42.09
C ARG A 266 -9.86 8.70 -42.50
N ILE A 267 -9.66 7.54 -41.86
CA ILE A 267 -8.61 6.61 -42.25
C ILE A 267 -9.20 5.72 -43.33
N ASP A 268 -8.66 5.81 -44.55
CA ASP A 268 -9.15 5.06 -45.69
C ASP A 268 -9.09 3.55 -45.42
N GLY A 269 -10.21 2.86 -45.64
CA GLY A 269 -10.37 1.43 -45.38
C GLY A 269 -9.54 0.52 -46.30
N GLU A 270 -8.79 1.08 -47.25
CA GLU A 270 -8.00 0.32 -48.24
C GLU A 270 -6.68 -0.23 -47.69
N SER A 271 -6.10 0.34 -46.62
CA SER A 271 -4.76 -0.08 -46.17
C SER A 271 -4.73 -1.21 -45.12
N LEU A 272 -5.89 -1.77 -44.74
CA LEU A 272 -5.99 -2.83 -43.71
C LEU A 272 -6.69 -4.11 -44.21
N ALA A 273 -7.17 -4.13 -45.44
CA ALA A 273 -7.73 -5.32 -46.09
C ALA A 273 -6.61 -6.16 -46.72
N GLY A 274 -5.79 -6.78 -45.87
CA GLY A 274 -5.09 -8.01 -46.27
C GLY A 274 -6.12 -9.12 -46.49
N GLU A 275 -6.01 -9.80 -47.62
CA GLU A 275 -6.92 -10.81 -48.17
C GLU A 275 -7.69 -11.67 -47.16
N GLY A 276 -9.01 -11.75 -47.35
CA GLY A 276 -9.74 -13.01 -47.16
C GLY A 276 -10.48 -13.25 -45.84
N GLN A 277 -11.29 -12.32 -45.33
CA GLN A 277 -12.38 -12.70 -44.41
C GLN A 277 -13.52 -11.68 -44.38
N ALA A 278 -14.49 -11.88 -45.28
CA ALA A 278 -15.78 -11.19 -45.23
C ALA A 278 -16.64 -11.80 -44.11
N GLY A 279 -16.99 -11.00 -43.10
CA GLY A 279 -18.03 -11.36 -42.12
C GLY A 279 -17.69 -11.11 -40.65
N ARG A 280 -17.32 -9.87 -40.29
CA ARG A 280 -17.53 -9.29 -38.94
C ARG A 280 -17.45 -7.77 -39.10
N LEU A 281 -18.50 -7.05 -38.68
CA LEU A 281 -18.47 -5.59 -38.59
C LEU A 281 -17.18 -5.16 -37.88
N PRO A 282 -16.43 -4.14 -38.36
CA PRO A 282 -15.27 -3.66 -37.64
C PRO A 282 -15.74 -3.22 -36.26
N GLU A 283 -15.22 -3.89 -35.23
CA GLU A 283 -15.33 -3.45 -33.85
C GLU A 283 -15.06 -1.94 -33.82
N GLN A 284 -16.02 -1.15 -33.34
CA GLN A 284 -15.89 0.31 -33.36
C GLN A 284 -14.61 0.72 -32.62
N VAL A 285 -13.54 1.00 -33.36
CA VAL A 285 -12.25 1.36 -32.79
C VAL A 285 -12.37 2.76 -32.20
N MET A 286 -12.64 2.83 -30.89
CA MET A 286 -12.69 4.08 -30.15
C MET A 286 -11.25 4.61 -29.95
N PRO A 287 -10.93 5.84 -30.40
CA PRO A 287 -9.60 6.42 -30.23
C PRO A 287 -9.32 6.68 -28.74
N PHE A 288 -8.05 6.61 -28.30
CA PHE A 288 -7.69 6.75 -26.88
C PHE A 288 -8.25 8.02 -26.22
N ARG A 289 -8.29 9.14 -26.96
CA ARG A 289 -8.85 10.41 -26.48
C ARG A 289 -10.32 10.30 -26.06
N ARG A 290 -11.09 9.35 -26.61
CA ARG A 290 -12.50 9.12 -26.27
C ARG A 290 -12.70 8.05 -25.21
N GLN A 291 -11.65 7.37 -24.77
CA GLN A 291 -11.72 6.29 -23.78
C GLN A 291 -11.63 6.80 -22.34
N ALA A 292 -11.06 8.00 -22.11
CA ALA A 292 -10.92 8.58 -20.78
C ALA A 292 -11.03 10.11 -20.82
N ALA A 293 -11.39 10.71 -19.69
CA ALA A 293 -11.38 12.15 -19.46
C ALA A 293 -10.51 12.48 -18.25
N ALA A 294 -9.93 13.69 -18.24
CA ALA A 294 -9.21 14.15 -17.06
C ALA A 294 -10.19 14.29 -15.87
N PRO A 295 -9.80 13.86 -14.66
CA PRO A 295 -10.64 14.04 -13.48
C PRO A 295 -10.82 15.54 -13.16
N PRO A 296 -11.97 15.95 -12.62
CA PRO A 296 -12.17 17.32 -12.15
C PRO A 296 -11.09 17.75 -11.15
N ILE A 297 -10.61 18.99 -11.28
CA ILE A 297 -9.48 19.52 -10.49
C ILE A 297 -9.74 19.41 -8.98
N TYR A 298 -10.98 19.61 -8.52
CA TYR A 298 -11.30 19.52 -7.10
C TYR A 298 -11.09 18.10 -6.53
N LEU A 299 -11.29 17.04 -7.32
CA LEU A 299 -10.98 15.67 -6.90
C LEU A 299 -9.47 15.44 -6.85
N VAL A 300 -8.73 15.99 -7.82
CA VAL A 300 -7.26 15.95 -7.82
C VAL A 300 -6.72 16.63 -6.55
N VAL A 301 -7.19 17.83 -6.25
CA VAL A 301 -6.80 18.55 -5.02
C VAL A 301 -7.13 17.73 -3.78
N LEU A 302 -8.35 17.17 -3.68
CA LEU A 302 -8.75 16.33 -2.56
C LEU A 302 -7.81 15.12 -2.36
N THR A 303 -7.34 14.50 -3.45
CA THR A 303 -6.38 13.38 -3.37
C THR A 303 -4.97 13.83 -2.98
N LEU A 304 -4.58 15.07 -3.27
CA LEU A 304 -3.25 15.61 -2.97
C LEU A 304 -3.13 16.20 -1.57
N VAL A 305 -4.24 16.54 -0.89
CA VAL A 305 -4.22 17.08 0.48
C VAL A 305 -3.43 16.19 1.46
N PRO A 306 -3.63 14.85 1.53
CA PRO A 306 -2.82 13.99 2.39
C PRO A 306 -1.33 14.05 2.06
N PHE A 307 -0.98 14.13 0.77
CA PHE A 307 0.41 14.26 0.35
C PHE A 307 1.03 15.59 0.78
N ALA A 308 0.30 16.71 0.62
CA ALA A 308 0.75 18.01 1.09
C ALA A 308 0.97 18.03 2.61
N LEU A 309 0.07 17.42 3.37
CA LEU A 309 0.23 17.25 4.82
C LEU A 309 1.46 16.41 5.17
N CYS A 310 1.73 15.34 4.41
CA CYS A 310 2.94 14.54 4.57
C CYS A 310 4.21 15.39 4.37
N ILE A 311 4.25 16.19 3.30
CA ILE A 311 5.39 17.07 3.01
C ILE A 311 5.58 18.11 4.13
N PHE A 312 4.51 18.68 4.66
CA PHE A 312 4.59 19.59 5.81
C PHE A 312 5.22 18.91 7.04
N ILE A 313 4.77 17.70 7.39
CA ILE A 313 5.35 16.93 8.50
C ILE A 313 6.84 16.64 8.24
N CYS A 314 7.22 16.24 7.03
CA CYS A 314 8.62 16.03 6.67
C CYS A 314 9.46 17.30 6.78
N ALA A 315 8.96 18.43 6.29
CA ALA A 315 9.64 19.72 6.34
C ALA A 315 9.85 20.19 7.79
N SER A 316 8.87 19.95 8.68
CA SER A 316 8.99 20.29 10.10
C SER A 316 10.22 19.65 10.75
N ARG A 317 10.63 18.46 10.32
CA ARG A 317 11.78 17.75 10.90
C ARG A 317 13.12 18.40 10.57
N TRP A 318 13.21 19.03 9.40
CA TRP A 318 14.35 19.85 9.02
C TRP A 318 14.32 21.19 9.75
N TYR A 319 13.15 21.83 9.77
CA TYR A 319 12.95 23.12 10.45
C TYR A 319 13.29 23.07 11.94
N ASP A 320 12.91 21.99 12.65
CA ASP A 320 13.13 21.80 14.08
C ASP A 320 14.54 21.24 14.43
N PHE A 321 15.47 21.17 13.46
CA PHE A 321 16.82 20.58 13.64
C PHE A 321 16.81 19.14 14.18
N GLN A 322 15.75 18.38 13.89
CA GLN A 322 15.59 17.03 14.40
C GLN A 322 16.28 15.98 13.53
N HIS A 323 16.39 16.23 12.23
CA HIS A 323 16.90 15.27 11.25
C HIS A 323 17.63 15.96 10.10
N HIS A 324 18.62 15.27 9.54
CA HIS A 324 19.27 15.67 8.29
C HIS A 324 18.35 15.36 7.11
N GLY A 325 18.56 16.03 5.97
CA GLY A 325 17.74 15.88 4.77
C GLY A 325 17.76 14.44 4.24
N PHE A 326 18.91 13.78 4.26
CA PHE A 326 19.03 12.37 3.89
C PHE A 326 18.19 11.45 4.79
N ASP A 327 18.15 11.72 6.10
CA ASP A 327 17.37 10.94 7.06
C ASP A 327 15.87 11.05 6.78
N ILE A 328 15.43 12.23 6.32
CA ILE A 328 14.05 12.53 5.94
C ILE A 328 13.69 11.87 4.60
N LEU A 329 14.52 12.02 3.58
CA LEU A 329 14.27 11.45 2.24
C LEU A 329 14.25 9.93 2.27
N PHE A 330 15.19 9.29 2.97
CA PHE A 330 15.23 7.84 3.10
C PHE A 330 14.04 7.30 3.89
N ALA A 331 13.66 7.97 4.98
CA ALA A 331 12.44 7.65 5.73
C ALA A 331 11.18 7.76 4.88
N PHE A 332 11.06 8.85 4.11
CA PHE A 332 9.94 9.06 3.20
C PHE A 332 9.87 7.94 2.16
N ALA A 333 11.01 7.54 1.57
CA ALA A 333 11.06 6.45 0.60
C ALA A 333 10.63 5.10 1.20
N ILE A 334 11.04 4.76 2.44
CA ILE A 334 10.57 3.56 3.14
C ILE A 334 9.05 3.59 3.30
N GLY A 335 8.50 4.70 3.80
CA GLY A 335 7.07 4.85 4.04
C GLY A 335 6.26 4.82 2.74
N ALA A 336 6.70 5.53 1.70
CA ALA A 336 6.06 5.56 0.39
C ALA A 336 6.06 4.18 -0.28
N THR A 337 7.17 3.44 -0.19
CA THR A 337 7.28 2.08 -0.73
C THR A 337 6.35 1.12 0.00
N SER A 338 6.36 1.16 1.34
CA SER A 338 5.48 0.33 2.17
C SER A 338 4.00 0.63 1.89
N SER A 339 3.65 1.90 1.74
CA SER A 339 2.33 2.35 1.34
C SER A 339 1.90 1.81 -0.02
N TYR A 340 2.74 1.98 -1.04
CA TYR A 340 2.46 1.49 -2.38
C TYR A 340 2.28 -0.03 -2.40
N VAL A 341 3.21 -0.78 -1.81
CA VAL A 341 3.16 -2.24 -1.75
C VAL A 341 1.91 -2.72 -1.01
N ALA A 342 1.63 -2.18 0.18
CA ALA A 342 0.44 -2.54 0.95
C ALA A 342 -0.85 -2.19 0.22
N PHE A 343 -0.90 -1.04 -0.47
CA PHE A 343 -2.05 -0.67 -1.30
C PHE A 343 -2.28 -1.71 -2.41
N ARG A 344 -1.23 -2.15 -3.12
CA ARG A 344 -1.33 -3.13 -4.21
C ARG A 344 -1.77 -4.53 -3.74
N PHE A 345 -1.46 -4.91 -2.50
CA PHE A 345 -1.91 -6.18 -1.92
C PHE A 345 -3.42 -6.23 -1.67
N TYR A 346 -4.07 -5.10 -1.39
CA TYR A 346 -5.49 -5.06 -1.04
C TYR A 346 -6.39 -4.38 -2.08
N HIS A 347 -5.83 -3.56 -2.97
CA HIS A 347 -6.58 -2.82 -3.98
C HIS A 347 -6.13 -3.13 -5.40
N LEU A 348 -7.11 -3.13 -6.31
CA LEU A 348 -6.86 -3.19 -7.74
C LEU A 348 -6.08 -1.94 -8.21
N PRO A 349 -5.39 -2.01 -9.37
CA PRO A 349 -4.65 -0.86 -9.90
C PRO A 349 -5.58 0.34 -10.09
N ILE A 350 -5.13 1.56 -9.75
CA ILE A 350 -5.94 2.78 -9.85
C ILE A 350 -6.47 2.99 -11.29
N SER A 351 -5.68 2.66 -12.31
CA SER A 351 -6.03 2.85 -13.73
C SER A 351 -7.02 1.83 -14.31
N GLY A 352 -7.21 0.67 -13.68
CA GLY A 352 -8.05 -0.42 -14.24
C GLY A 352 -8.98 -1.09 -13.23
N GLY A 353 -8.86 -0.74 -11.96
CA GLY A 353 -9.57 -1.38 -10.85
C GLY A 353 -10.95 -0.80 -10.55
N ALA A 354 -11.33 0.29 -11.21
CA ALA A 354 -12.58 1.02 -10.96
C ALA A 354 -12.84 1.33 -9.47
N GLY A 355 -11.77 1.55 -8.70
CA GLY A 355 -11.84 1.85 -7.28
C GLY A 355 -12.10 0.67 -6.36
N TRP A 356 -12.08 -0.58 -6.83
CA TRP A 356 -12.42 -1.75 -6.01
C TRP A 356 -11.22 -2.35 -5.27
N ALA A 357 -11.48 -2.86 -4.06
CA ALA A 357 -10.56 -3.80 -3.40
C ALA A 357 -10.57 -5.16 -4.11
N TRP A 358 -9.51 -5.94 -3.91
CA TRP A 358 -9.50 -7.36 -4.29
C TRP A 358 -10.63 -8.11 -3.59
N ALA A 359 -11.14 -9.17 -4.21
CA ALA A 359 -12.19 -10.00 -3.62
C ALA A 359 -11.67 -10.81 -2.41
N PRO A 360 -12.55 -11.27 -1.50
CA PRO A 360 -12.16 -12.18 -0.44
C PRO A 360 -11.49 -13.46 -0.97
N ARG A 361 -10.56 -14.02 -0.19
CA ARG A 361 -9.96 -15.34 -0.42
C ARG A 361 -11.05 -16.42 -0.54
N SER A 362 -10.78 -17.46 -1.31
CA SER A 362 -11.58 -18.68 -1.33
C SER A 362 -11.17 -19.64 -0.21
N GLU A 363 -12.12 -20.41 0.30
CA GLU A 363 -11.92 -21.38 1.39
C GLU A 363 -10.80 -22.38 1.07
N ASP A 364 -10.75 -22.89 -0.17
CA ASP A 364 -9.75 -23.86 -0.64
C ASP A 364 -8.32 -23.32 -0.74
N SER A 365 -8.17 -22.00 -0.65
CA SER A 365 -6.88 -21.29 -0.77
C SER A 365 -6.71 -20.28 0.36
N ALA A 366 -7.42 -20.42 1.48
CA ALA A 366 -7.49 -19.37 2.51
C ALA A 366 -6.13 -19.08 3.18
N PHE A 367 -5.32 -20.11 3.41
CA PHE A 367 -3.99 -19.98 4.02
C PHE A 367 -2.85 -19.99 2.99
N TRP A 368 -3.01 -20.76 1.91
CA TRP A 368 -1.99 -20.91 0.89
C TRP A 368 -2.64 -21.31 -0.44
N ALA A 369 -2.34 -20.56 -1.50
CA ALA A 369 -2.85 -20.87 -2.84
C ALA A 369 -2.17 -22.10 -3.47
N GLY A 370 -0.90 -22.35 -3.14
CA GLY A 370 -0.08 -23.35 -3.81
C GLY A 370 0.70 -22.78 -5.00
N VAL A 371 1.86 -23.37 -5.27
CA VAL A 371 2.65 -23.07 -6.48
C VAL A 371 1.85 -23.49 -7.71
N GLY A 372 1.77 -22.63 -8.73
CA GLY A 372 1.05 -22.91 -9.98
C GLY A 372 -0.44 -22.52 -10.00
N LYS A 373 -1.02 -22.03 -8.89
CA LYS A 373 -2.36 -21.42 -8.91
C LYS A 373 -2.29 -19.91 -9.10
N GLN A 374 -3.22 -19.35 -9.89
CA GLN A 374 -3.33 -17.90 -10.15
C GLN A 374 -3.96 -17.12 -8.97
N GLY A 375 -3.48 -17.37 -7.75
CA GLY A 375 -3.82 -16.60 -6.54
C GLY A 375 -4.81 -17.25 -5.57
N TYR A 376 -5.31 -16.43 -4.64
CA TYR A 376 -6.10 -16.84 -3.47
C TYR A 376 -7.60 -16.97 -3.74
N ARG A 377 -8.04 -16.91 -5.01
CA ARG A 377 -9.44 -17.08 -5.42
C ARG A 377 -9.55 -18.24 -6.39
N HIS A 378 -10.59 -19.06 -6.23
CA HIS A 378 -10.87 -20.19 -7.13
C HIS A 378 -11.11 -19.69 -8.57
N SER A 379 -10.42 -20.24 -9.58
CA SER A 379 -10.76 -19.99 -10.98
C SER A 379 -12.01 -20.81 -11.32
N SER A 380 -13.08 -20.16 -11.77
CA SER A 380 -14.36 -20.82 -12.10
C SER A 380 -14.26 -21.81 -13.28
N THR A 381 -13.08 -21.98 -13.87
CA THR A 381 -12.84 -22.82 -15.06
C THR A 381 -13.08 -24.31 -14.83
N LYS A 382 -13.17 -24.79 -13.58
CA LYS A 382 -13.42 -26.21 -13.28
C LYS A 382 -14.88 -26.66 -13.39
N LEU A 383 -15.87 -25.77 -13.34
CA LEU A 383 -17.29 -26.17 -13.41
C LEU A 383 -17.74 -26.65 -14.80
N ARG A 384 -16.87 -26.57 -15.83
CA ARG A 384 -17.20 -27.05 -17.18
C ARG A 384 -16.57 -28.41 -17.53
N GLN A 385 -15.64 -28.91 -16.71
CA GLN A 385 -14.94 -30.17 -16.98
C GLN A 385 -15.62 -31.36 -16.28
N ASP A 386 -16.27 -31.13 -15.13
CA ASP A 386 -16.84 -32.21 -14.31
C ASP A 386 -18.28 -32.61 -14.72
N SER A 387 -18.80 -32.05 -15.82
CA SER A 387 -20.10 -32.40 -16.42
C SER A 387 -19.98 -33.21 -17.72
N VAL A 388 -18.78 -33.69 -18.04
CA VAL A 388 -18.53 -34.62 -19.15
C VAL A 388 -17.65 -35.76 -18.63
N CYS A 389 -18.24 -36.63 -17.81
CA CYS A 389 -17.84 -38.02 -17.62
C CYS A 389 -19.06 -38.82 -17.19
#